data_AF-A0A2K3DSJ1-F1
#
_entry.id   AF-A0A2K3DSJ1-F1
#
_cell.length_a   1.000
_cell.length_b   1.000
_cell.length_c   1.000
_cell.angle_alpha   90.00
_cell.angle_beta   90.00
_cell.angle_gamma   90.00
#
_symmetry.space_group_name_H-M   'P 1'
#
loop_
_entity.id
_entity.type
_entity.pdbx_description
1 polymer ?
#
loop_
_entity_poly.entity_id
_entity_poly.type
_entity_poly.pdbx_seq_one_letter_code
_entity_poly.pdbx_strand_id
1 'polypeptide(L)'
;MDVVGAELGLTWKAAKDQGRDVACQQLEFLGMLFDTVRLEMRITPDKRQRYAAGLRSLLDAAAAGAVQRHDLETTAGRLTFVARACRWGYTFLQSVYDTLFSTQQPAPPTVRLGPAALEDLQWWWEVLRVDSSLWDGARQCTVAGLELVRGEFADAQSGAVVFTDASGVGFGAAWK
;
A
#
# COMPACT_ATOMS: atom_id res chain seq x y z
N MET A 1 -5.58 -23.14 -17.52
CA MET A 1 -6.42 -21.93 -17.47
C MET A 1 -6.55 -21.22 -18.81
N ASP A 2 -5.70 -21.51 -19.80
CA ASP A 2 -5.64 -20.75 -21.06
C ASP A 2 -6.84 -20.99 -22.00
N VAL A 3 -7.47 -22.17 -21.91
CA VAL A 3 -8.67 -22.52 -22.69
C VAL A 3 -9.89 -21.72 -22.23
N VAL A 4 -10.15 -21.69 -20.91
CA VAL A 4 -11.28 -20.94 -20.32
C VAL A 4 -11.13 -19.43 -20.55
N GLY A 5 -9.91 -18.89 -20.43
CA GLY A 5 -9.65 -17.49 -20.74
C GLY A 5 -9.96 -17.15 -22.20
N ALA A 6 -9.54 -18.01 -23.14
CA ALA A 6 -9.79 -17.82 -24.56
C ALA A 6 -11.28 -17.94 -24.92
N GLU A 7 -12.01 -18.89 -24.32
CA GLU A 7 -13.46 -19.04 -24.46
C GLU A 7 -14.23 -17.80 -23.99
N LEU A 8 -13.71 -17.10 -22.97
CA LEU A 8 -14.25 -15.84 -22.46
C LEU A 8 -13.77 -14.61 -23.25
N GLY A 9 -13.00 -14.80 -24.34
CA GLY A 9 -12.45 -13.70 -25.14
C GLY A 9 -11.35 -12.90 -24.43
N LEU A 10 -10.74 -13.46 -23.38
CA LEU A 10 -9.65 -12.82 -22.64
C LEU A 10 -8.29 -13.17 -23.27
N THR A 11 -7.49 -12.15 -23.57
CA THR A 11 -6.12 -12.33 -24.05
C THR A 11 -5.14 -12.32 -22.89
N TRP A 12 -4.45 -13.44 -22.71
CA TRP A 12 -3.42 -13.59 -21.69
C TRP A 12 -2.12 -12.87 -22.10
N LYS A 13 -1.51 -12.11 -21.17
CA LYS A 13 -0.24 -11.40 -21.40
C LYS A 13 0.91 -12.20 -20.81
N ALA A 14 1.49 -13.10 -21.60
CA ALA A 14 2.61 -13.96 -21.18
C ALA A 14 3.77 -13.19 -20.53
N ALA A 15 4.10 -11.99 -21.03
CA ALA A 15 5.16 -11.15 -20.46
C ALA A 15 4.91 -10.68 -19.01
N LYS A 16 3.68 -10.80 -18.49
CA LYS A 16 3.30 -10.45 -17.11
C LYS A 16 3.01 -11.68 -16.25
N ASP A 17 3.12 -12.86 -16.83
CA ASP A 17 2.79 -14.12 -16.17
C ASP A 17 4.04 -14.73 -15.55
N GLN A 18 4.29 -14.33 -14.30
CA GLN A 18 5.43 -14.80 -13.53
C GLN A 18 4.96 -15.86 -12.53
N GLY A 19 5.76 -16.91 -12.32
CA GLY A 19 5.47 -17.95 -11.33
C GLY A 19 4.61 -19.11 -11.82
N ARG A 20 4.14 -19.11 -13.08
CA ARG A 20 3.35 -20.22 -13.64
C ARG A 20 4.19 -21.48 -13.86
N ASP A 21 5.23 -21.36 -14.67
CA ASP A 21 6.04 -22.51 -15.12
C ASP A 21 7.33 -22.66 -14.32
N VAL A 22 7.78 -21.59 -13.67
CA VAL A 22 9.01 -21.53 -12.88
C VAL A 22 8.66 -21.03 -11.48
N ALA A 23 9.09 -21.76 -10.46
CA ALA A 23 8.89 -21.36 -9.08
C ALA A 23 9.59 -20.01 -8.82
N CYS A 24 8.83 -19.01 -8.36
CA CYS A 24 9.35 -17.71 -7.98
C CYS A 24 9.46 -17.61 -6.45
N GLN A 25 10.67 -17.34 -5.95
CA GLN A 25 10.85 -16.96 -4.55
C GLN A 25 10.22 -15.59 -4.26
N GLN A 26 10.35 -14.67 -5.22
CA GLN A 26 9.85 -13.31 -5.11
C GLN A 26 8.86 -13.02 -6.23
N LEU A 27 7.73 -12.41 -5.89
CA LEU A 27 6.68 -12.05 -6.85
C LEU A 27 6.08 -10.69 -6.50
N GLU A 28 5.93 -9.82 -7.50
CA GLU A 28 5.12 -8.62 -7.33
C GLU A 28 3.64 -8.97 -7.47
N PHE A 29 2.87 -8.76 -6.41
CA PHE A 29 1.43 -8.98 -6.39
C PHE A 29 0.71 -7.79 -5.78
N LEU A 30 -0.32 -7.28 -6.48
CA LEU A 30 -1.05 -6.06 -6.12
C LEU A 30 -0.14 -4.86 -5.83
N GLY A 31 1.02 -4.83 -6.48
CA GLY A 31 1.98 -3.76 -6.34
C GLY A 31 2.90 -3.83 -5.12
N MET A 32 2.90 -4.96 -4.40
CA MET A 32 3.81 -5.27 -3.31
C MET A 32 4.70 -6.45 -3.71
N LEU A 33 5.93 -6.46 -3.25
CA LEU A 33 6.87 -7.56 -3.43
C LEU A 33 6.69 -8.56 -2.28
N PHE A 34 6.37 -9.80 -2.60
CA PHE A 34 6.32 -10.89 -1.63
C PHE A 34 7.57 -11.74 -1.77
N ASP A 35 8.17 -12.12 -0.64
CA ASP A 35 9.23 -13.14 -0.55
C ASP A 35 8.70 -14.34 0.22
N THR A 36 8.54 -15.47 -0.47
CA THR A 36 7.94 -16.69 0.10
C THR A 36 8.89 -17.49 0.98
N VAL A 37 10.20 -17.25 0.89
CA VAL A 37 11.20 -17.90 1.74
C VAL A 37 11.37 -17.12 3.04
N ARG A 38 11.45 -15.79 2.96
CA ARG A 38 11.53 -14.92 4.14
C ARG A 38 10.17 -14.70 4.81
N LEU A 39 9.08 -15.00 4.11
CA LEU A 39 7.71 -14.70 4.51
C LEU A 39 7.54 -13.20 4.81
N GLU A 40 7.93 -12.37 3.86
CA GLU A 40 7.87 -10.92 3.99
C GLU A 40 7.14 -10.29 2.82
N MET A 41 6.35 -9.25 3.12
CA MET A 41 5.76 -8.36 2.13
C MET A 41 6.43 -7.00 2.22
N ARG A 42 6.92 -6.50 1.08
CA ARG A 42 7.67 -5.24 0.94
C ARG A 42 7.07 -4.36 -0.15
N ILE A 43 7.37 -3.07 -0.12
CA ILE A 43 7.19 -2.19 -1.27
C ILE A 43 8.28 -2.50 -2.31
N THR A 44 7.92 -2.48 -3.61
CA THR A 44 8.89 -2.73 -4.68
C THR A 44 9.97 -1.63 -4.75
N PRO A 45 11.22 -1.96 -5.11
CA PRO A 45 12.32 -0.98 -5.16
C PRO A 45 11.99 0.26 -6.01
N ASP A 46 11.40 0.06 -7.19
CA ASP A 46 11.03 1.15 -8.09
C ASP A 46 10.00 2.10 -7.47
N LYS A 47 9.00 1.55 -6.77
CA LYS A 47 8.01 2.36 -6.06
C LYS A 47 8.65 3.10 -4.90
N ARG A 48 9.53 2.45 -4.15
CA ARG A 48 10.24 3.05 -3.00
C ARG A 48 11.02 4.28 -3.46
N GLN A 49 11.82 4.14 -4.52
CA GLN A 49 12.60 5.24 -5.08
C GLN A 49 11.69 6.38 -5.57
N ARG A 50 10.63 6.06 -6.33
CA ARG A 50 9.70 7.07 -6.86
C ARG A 50 8.96 7.82 -5.74
N TYR A 51 8.56 7.13 -4.68
CA TYR A 51 7.86 7.77 -3.56
C TYR A 51 8.80 8.61 -2.70
N ALA A 52 10.03 8.14 -2.47
CA ALA A 52 11.08 8.94 -1.83
C ALA A 52 11.38 10.24 -2.60
N ALA A 53 11.50 10.15 -3.93
CA ALA A 53 11.70 11.33 -4.78
C ALA A 53 10.51 12.31 -4.68
N GLY A 54 9.28 11.80 -4.71
CA GLY A 54 8.08 12.63 -4.55
C GLY A 54 8.00 13.34 -3.19
N LEU A 55 8.36 12.64 -2.11
CA LEU A 55 8.45 13.24 -0.77
C LEU A 55 9.50 14.35 -0.71
N ARG A 56 10.69 14.10 -1.29
CA ARG A 56 11.75 15.10 -1.37
C ARG A 56 11.27 16.35 -2.09
N SER A 57 10.65 16.22 -3.26
CA SER A 57 10.08 17.36 -3.99
C SER A 57 9.02 18.11 -3.19
N LEU A 58 8.14 17.42 -2.46
CA LEU A 58 7.13 18.05 -1.61
C LEU A 58 7.77 18.83 -0.45
N LEU A 59 8.77 18.25 0.23
CA LEU A 59 9.50 18.89 1.32
C LEU A 59 10.25 20.13 0.83
N ASP A 60 10.91 20.05 -0.33
CA ASP A 60 11.62 21.17 -0.93
C ASP A 60 10.64 22.30 -1.32
N ALA A 61 9.46 21.96 -1.85
CA ALA A 61 8.40 22.93 -2.13
C ALA A 61 7.84 23.58 -0.84
N ALA A 62 7.68 22.80 0.23
CA ALA A 62 7.20 23.30 1.52
C ALA A 62 8.20 24.28 2.17
N ALA A 63 9.50 24.08 1.95
CA ALA A 63 10.52 25.03 2.39
C ALA A 63 10.39 26.41 1.69
N ALA A 64 9.84 26.44 0.46
CA ALA A 64 9.57 27.67 -0.26
C ALA A 64 8.22 28.33 0.10
N GLY A 65 7.30 27.60 0.75
CA GLY A 65 6.02 28.15 1.19
C GLY A 65 4.87 27.15 1.20
N ALA A 66 3.67 27.64 0.83
CA ALA A 66 2.49 26.77 0.71
C ALA A 66 2.65 25.82 -0.48
N VAL A 67 2.27 24.55 -0.30
CA VAL A 67 2.31 23.51 -1.34
C VAL A 67 0.95 23.35 -1.97
N GLN A 68 0.89 22.78 -3.18
CA GLN A 68 -0.39 22.40 -3.77
C GLN A 68 -1.03 21.31 -2.92
N ARG A 69 -2.31 21.49 -2.61
CA ARG A 69 -3.08 20.51 -1.85
C ARG A 69 -3.08 19.14 -2.55
N HIS A 70 -3.23 19.14 -3.87
CA HIS A 70 -3.20 17.93 -4.68
C HIS A 70 -1.88 17.12 -4.50
N ASP A 71 -0.74 17.79 -4.38
CA ASP A 71 0.55 17.13 -4.18
C ASP A 71 0.63 16.43 -2.82
N LEU A 72 0.08 17.09 -1.77
CA LEU A 72 -0.05 16.49 -0.45
C LEU A 72 -1.03 15.30 -0.44
N GLU A 73 -2.18 15.42 -1.10
CA GLU A 73 -3.16 14.31 -1.24
C GLU A 73 -2.56 13.11 -1.96
N THR A 74 -1.84 13.35 -3.05
CA THR A 74 -1.12 12.32 -3.82
C THR A 74 -0.08 11.63 -2.94
N THR A 75 0.66 12.40 -2.15
CA THR A 75 1.66 11.89 -1.22
C THR A 75 1.01 11.07 -0.11
N ALA A 76 -0.05 11.58 0.52
CA ALA A 76 -0.81 10.87 1.55
C ALA A 76 -1.32 9.51 1.03
N GLY A 77 -1.87 9.44 -0.18
CA GLY A 77 -2.31 8.20 -0.80
C GLY A 77 -1.16 7.19 -1.00
N ARG A 78 0.01 7.67 -1.44
CA ARG A 78 1.22 6.82 -1.60
C ARG A 78 1.71 6.30 -0.25
N LEU A 79 1.76 7.15 0.78
CA LEU A 79 2.20 6.76 2.11
C LEU A 79 1.23 5.77 2.77
N THR A 80 -0.08 5.96 2.58
CA THR A 80 -1.11 4.98 3.01
C THR A 80 -0.93 3.63 2.33
N PHE A 81 -0.51 3.60 1.07
CA PHE A 81 -0.15 2.35 0.40
C PHE A 81 1.12 1.73 1.01
N VAL A 82 2.18 2.51 1.21
CA VAL A 82 3.43 2.07 1.86
C VAL A 82 3.17 1.52 3.27
N ALA A 83 2.26 2.14 4.02
CA ALA A 83 1.90 1.75 5.38
C ALA A 83 1.36 0.32 5.48
N ARG A 84 0.85 -0.27 4.39
CA ARG A 84 0.46 -1.69 4.37
C ARG A 84 1.65 -2.64 4.58
N ALA A 85 2.85 -2.20 4.18
CA ALA A 85 4.11 -2.91 4.34
C ALA A 85 4.94 -2.36 5.53
N CYS A 86 4.55 -1.21 6.11
CA CYS A 86 5.16 -0.62 7.30
C CYS A 86 4.33 -0.88 8.54
N ARG A 87 4.82 -1.73 9.45
CA ARG A 87 4.13 -2.09 10.70
C ARG A 87 3.59 -0.88 11.48
N TRP A 88 4.35 0.22 11.50
CA TRP A 88 4.00 1.44 12.21
C TRP A 88 3.64 2.60 11.28
N GLY A 89 3.55 2.38 9.97
CA GLY A 89 3.40 3.47 9.00
C GLY A 89 2.16 4.34 9.27
N TYR A 90 1.05 3.74 9.67
CA TYR A 90 -0.19 4.47 9.92
C TYR A 90 -0.10 5.51 11.04
N THR A 91 0.82 5.36 12.00
CA THR A 91 0.95 6.33 13.10
C THR A 91 1.53 7.66 12.65
N PHE A 92 2.29 7.65 11.55
CA PHE A 92 2.96 8.83 10.98
C PHE A 92 2.17 9.45 9.81
N LEU A 93 0.85 9.21 9.75
CA LEU A 93 -0.05 9.79 8.74
C LEU A 93 -1.02 10.82 9.31
N GLN A 94 -1.18 10.87 10.63
CA GLN A 94 -2.20 11.72 11.25
C GLN A 94 -1.99 13.20 10.91
N SER A 95 -0.77 13.72 11.12
CA SER A 95 -0.45 15.12 10.86
C SER A 95 -0.63 15.53 9.38
N VAL A 96 -0.40 14.58 8.46
CA VAL A 96 -0.63 14.76 7.02
C VAL A 96 -2.12 14.93 6.74
N TYR A 97 -2.96 14.08 7.31
CA TYR A 97 -4.41 14.17 7.16
C TYR A 97 -5.00 15.39 7.89
N ASP A 98 -4.48 15.75 9.06
CA ASP A 98 -4.87 16.97 9.77
C ASP A 98 -4.58 18.22 8.93
N THR A 99 -3.45 18.24 8.21
CA THR A 99 -3.11 19.32 7.28
C THR A 99 -4.07 19.38 6.09
N LEU A 100 -4.58 18.22 5.64
CA LEU A 100 -5.57 18.14 4.57
C LEU A 100 -6.99 18.46 5.06
N PHE A 101 -7.27 18.40 6.36
CA PHE A 101 -8.60 18.72 6.86
C PHE A 101 -8.94 20.20 6.60
N SER A 102 -10.14 20.45 6.10
CA SER A 102 -10.65 21.80 5.82
C SER A 102 -12.15 21.84 6.03
N THR A 103 -12.62 22.84 6.77
CA THR A 103 -14.05 23.15 6.91
C THR A 103 -14.60 23.99 5.75
N GLN A 104 -13.72 24.60 4.95
CA GLN A 104 -14.09 25.41 3.78
C GLN A 104 -14.49 24.54 2.58
N GLN A 105 -15.50 24.98 1.83
CA GLN A 105 -15.94 24.38 0.56
C GLN A 105 -16.03 25.43 -0.57
N PRO A 106 -15.27 25.29 -1.68
CA PRO A 106 -14.28 24.24 -1.91
C PRO A 106 -13.06 24.38 -0.97
N ALA A 107 -12.38 23.27 -0.71
CA ALA A 107 -11.15 23.30 0.08
C ALA A 107 -10.08 24.19 -0.61
N PRO A 108 -9.20 24.86 0.15
CA PRO A 108 -8.14 25.68 -0.42
C PRO A 108 -7.24 24.88 -1.38
N PRO A 109 -6.84 25.45 -2.53
CA PRO A 109 -6.00 24.74 -3.51
C PRO A 109 -4.56 24.55 -3.02
N THR A 110 -4.14 25.31 -2.00
CA THR A 110 -2.81 25.20 -1.38
C THR A 110 -2.93 25.08 0.13
N VAL A 111 -1.94 24.44 0.74
CA VAL A 111 -1.86 24.23 2.19
C VAL A 111 -0.45 24.55 2.68
N ARG A 112 -0.33 25.08 3.89
CA ARG A 112 0.96 25.22 4.58
C ARG A 112 1.14 24.03 5.50
N LEU A 113 2.29 23.36 5.38
CA LEU A 113 2.60 22.23 6.24
C LEU A 113 3.00 22.75 7.62
N GLY A 114 2.32 22.27 8.67
CA GLY A 114 2.71 22.52 10.05
C GLY A 114 3.98 21.75 10.45
N PRO A 115 4.60 22.09 11.59
CA PRO A 115 5.82 21.42 12.05
C PRO A 115 5.68 19.89 12.17
N ALA A 116 4.58 19.40 12.72
CA ALA A 116 4.32 17.96 12.86
C ALA A 116 4.22 17.25 11.50
N ALA A 117 3.56 17.86 10.51
CA ALA A 117 3.47 17.31 9.17
C ALA A 117 4.83 17.28 8.46
N LEU A 118 5.65 18.30 8.66
CA LEU A 118 7.02 18.32 8.15
C LEU A 118 7.88 17.23 8.78
N GLU A 119 7.77 17.04 10.09
CA GLU A 119 8.50 16.00 10.82
C GLU A 119 8.10 14.59 10.36
N ASP A 120 6.80 14.31 10.25
CA ASP A 120 6.29 13.02 9.75
C ASP A 120 6.70 12.76 8.28
N LEU A 121 6.60 13.78 7.41
CA LEU A 121 7.03 13.64 6.00
C LEU A 121 8.54 13.46 5.87
N GLN A 122 9.33 14.12 6.72
CA GLN A 122 10.78 13.92 6.78
C GLN A 122 11.12 12.51 7.27
N TRP A 123 10.42 12.01 8.30
CA TRP A 123 10.55 10.63 8.76
C TRP A 123 10.23 9.64 7.64
N TRP A 124 9.12 9.83 6.92
CA TRP A 124 8.75 9.01 5.78
C TRP A 124 9.79 9.03 4.66
N TRP A 125 10.37 10.20 4.39
CA TRP A 125 11.44 10.32 3.42
C TRP A 125 12.65 9.49 3.84
N GLU A 126 13.13 9.65 5.08
CA GLU A 126 14.25 8.85 5.61
C GLU A 126 13.96 7.35 5.52
N VAL A 127 12.78 6.92 5.94
CA VAL A 127 12.33 5.52 5.88
C VAL A 127 12.37 4.95 4.45
N LEU A 128 12.00 5.75 3.44
CA LEU A 128 11.94 5.31 2.05
C LEU A 128 13.25 5.45 1.29
N ARG A 129 14.22 6.21 1.77
CA ARG A 129 15.54 6.35 1.14
C ARG A 129 16.28 5.02 1.09
N VAL A 130 16.84 4.70 -0.07
CA VAL A 130 17.55 3.42 -0.29
C VAL A 130 18.96 3.46 0.29
N ASP A 131 19.55 4.64 0.40
CA ASP A 131 20.93 4.87 0.84
C ASP A 131 21.10 4.93 2.37
N SER A 132 20.04 5.25 3.12
CA SER A 132 20.12 5.43 4.58
C SER A 132 19.23 4.49 5.40
N SER A 133 18.11 4.01 4.85
CA SER A 133 17.13 3.27 5.66
C SER A 133 17.39 1.77 5.70
N LEU A 134 17.62 1.28 6.92
CA LEU A 134 17.63 -0.13 7.29
C LEU A 134 16.24 -0.79 7.20
N TRP A 135 15.20 0.01 7.02
CA TRP A 135 13.85 -0.49 6.87
C TRP A 135 13.58 -0.89 5.41
N ASP A 136 13.34 -2.18 5.23
CA ASP A 136 13.14 -2.80 3.92
C ASP A 136 11.67 -2.85 3.47
N GLY A 137 10.76 -2.20 4.20
CA GLY A 137 9.36 -2.29 3.84
C GLY A 137 8.65 -3.52 4.40
N ALA A 138 9.26 -4.31 5.28
CA ALA A 138 8.78 -5.67 5.53
C ALA A 138 7.67 -5.77 6.59
N ARG A 139 6.54 -6.38 6.21
CA ARG A 139 5.57 -7.00 7.12
C ARG A 139 5.74 -8.51 7.05
N GLN A 140 5.85 -9.17 8.21
CA GLN A 140 5.87 -10.62 8.26
C GLN A 140 4.52 -11.17 7.80
N CYS A 141 4.57 -12.09 6.85
CA CYS A 141 3.44 -12.87 6.38
C CYS A 141 3.35 -14.13 7.24
N THR A 142 2.15 -14.46 7.71
CA THR A 142 1.87 -15.78 8.29
C THR A 142 1.27 -16.65 7.20
N VAL A 143 1.80 -17.86 7.04
CA VAL A 143 1.19 -18.85 6.16
C VAL A 143 0.10 -19.57 6.95
N ALA A 144 -1.13 -19.45 6.50
CA ALA A 144 -2.21 -20.33 6.91
C ALA A 144 -2.49 -21.27 5.74
N GLY A 145 -2.56 -22.58 6.01
CA GLY A 145 -3.08 -23.54 5.04
C GLY A 145 -4.56 -23.29 4.86
N LEU A 146 -4.92 -22.44 3.91
CA LEU A 146 -6.29 -22.22 3.48
C LEU A 146 -6.55 -23.14 2.29
N GLU A 147 -7.40 -24.14 2.47
CA GLU A 147 -8.05 -24.78 1.34
C GLU A 147 -9.06 -23.81 0.74
N LEU A 148 -8.56 -22.93 -0.14
CA LEU A 148 -9.39 -21.99 -0.92
C LEU A 148 -10.41 -22.72 -1.81
N VAL A 149 -10.24 -24.04 -2.00
CA VAL A 149 -11.12 -24.91 -2.77
C VAL A 149 -11.40 -26.17 -1.95
N ARG A 150 -12.12 -26.04 -0.84
CA ARG A 150 -12.92 -27.15 -0.32
C ARG A 150 -14.40 -26.82 -0.43
N GLY A 151 -14.99 -27.38 -1.48
CA GLY A 151 -16.42 -27.52 -1.65
C GLY A 151 -17.06 -26.29 -2.28
N GLU A 152 -18.04 -26.55 -3.14
CA GLU A 152 -19.16 -25.65 -3.35
C GLU A 152 -19.50 -24.95 -2.03
N PHE A 153 -19.74 -23.63 -2.05
CA PHE A 153 -20.35 -22.93 -0.92
C PHE A 153 -21.46 -23.85 -0.39
N ALA A 154 -21.35 -24.28 0.88
CA ALA A 154 -22.13 -25.41 1.40
C ALA A 154 -23.64 -25.21 1.23
N ASP A 155 -24.06 -23.98 0.97
CA ASP A 155 -25.25 -23.69 0.21
C ASP A 155 -24.93 -22.64 -0.89
N ALA A 156 -25.54 -22.79 -2.08
CA ALA A 156 -25.44 -21.83 -3.16
C ALA A 156 -26.35 -20.59 -2.97
N GLN A 157 -26.99 -20.45 -1.80
CA GLN A 157 -28.03 -19.46 -1.49
C GLN A 157 -27.57 -18.34 -0.53
N SER A 158 -26.47 -18.53 0.21
CA SER A 158 -25.98 -17.69 1.31
C SER A 158 -24.71 -16.93 0.94
N GLY A 159 -24.03 -17.30 -0.15
CA GLY A 159 -22.82 -16.63 -0.63
C GLY A 159 -21.64 -16.70 0.36
N ALA A 160 -20.55 -16.01 0.03
CA ALA A 160 -19.40 -15.90 0.92
C ALA A 160 -19.76 -15.08 2.17
N VAL A 161 -19.57 -15.65 3.37
CA VAL A 161 -19.82 -14.93 4.62
C VAL A 161 -18.54 -14.24 5.07
N VAL A 162 -18.55 -12.91 5.03
CA VAL A 162 -17.45 -12.06 5.51
C VAL A 162 -17.78 -11.57 6.91
N PHE A 163 -16.97 -11.96 7.89
CA PHE A 163 -17.02 -11.40 9.22
C PHE A 163 -16.03 -10.24 9.29
N THR A 164 -16.52 -9.05 9.62
CA THR A 164 -15.68 -7.88 9.87
C THR A 164 -15.77 -7.53 11.35
N ASP A 165 -14.62 -7.17 11.93
CA ASP A 165 -14.57 -6.59 13.27
C ASP A 165 -13.72 -5.32 13.22
N ALA A 166 -14.16 -4.32 13.97
CA ALA A 166 -13.50 -3.02 14.05
C ALA A 166 -13.49 -2.55 15.50
N SER A 167 -12.31 -2.15 15.96
CA SER A 167 -12.09 -1.57 17.28
C SER A 167 -11.35 -0.24 17.15
N GLY A 168 -11.25 0.51 18.25
CA GLY A 168 -10.49 1.77 18.30
C GLY A 168 -8.99 1.64 17.93
N VAL A 169 -8.47 0.42 17.80
CA VAL A 169 -7.07 0.12 17.46
C VAL A 169 -6.88 -0.54 16.09
N GLY A 170 -7.95 -0.81 15.34
CA GLY A 170 -7.85 -1.35 13.98
C GLY A 170 -9.05 -2.16 13.50
N PHE A 171 -8.94 -2.69 12.28
CA PHE A 171 -9.95 -3.51 11.62
C PHE A 171 -9.39 -4.89 11.22
N GLY A 172 -10.24 -5.91 11.26
CA GLY A 172 -9.95 -7.27 10.81
C GLY A 172 -11.11 -7.84 10.00
N ALA A 173 -10.80 -8.75 9.08
CA ALA A 173 -11.80 -9.50 8.32
C ALA A 173 -11.43 -10.97 8.25
N ALA A 174 -12.43 -11.84 8.39
CA ALA A 174 -12.30 -13.28 8.24
C ALA A 174 -13.39 -13.82 7.31
N TRP A 175 -13.03 -14.84 6.53
CA TRP A 175 -13.92 -15.52 5.57
C TRP A 175 -14.22 -16.92 6.11
N LYS A 176 -15.45 -17.40 5.92
CA LYS A 176 -15.83 -18.79 6.13
C LYS A 176 -16.55 -19.34 4.90
#